data_AF-A0A2H0TIZ4-F1
#
_entry.id   AF-A0A2H0TIZ4-F1
#
_cell.length_a   1.000
_cell.length_b   1.000
_cell.length_c   1.000
_cell.angle_alpha   90.00
_cell.angle_beta   90.00
_cell.angle_gamma   90.00
#
_symmetry.space_group_name_H-M   'P 1'
#
loop_
_entity.id
_entity.type
_entity.pdbx_description
1 polymer ?
#
loop_
_entity_poly.entity_id
_entity_poly.type
_entity_poly.pdbx_seq_one_letter_code
_entity_poly.pdbx_strand_id
1 'polypeptide(L)'
;MEKKKFLEKLEEYIPGKSIEEVAEEFGLNPKKIIKLASNESPFGPSPKVKKVIVENLNKLSIFPDPLSIRELKNTISKNLKISLKN
;
A
#
# COMPACT_ATOMS: atom_id res chain seq x y z
N MET A 1 18.41 -10.69 -27.21
CA MET A 1 18.28 -9.35 -26.59
C MET A 1 19.37 -9.22 -25.54
N GLU A 2 20.32 -8.31 -25.70
CA GLU A 2 21.39 -8.12 -24.71
C GLU A 2 20.86 -7.36 -23.49
N LYS A 3 21.19 -7.84 -22.28
CA LYS A 3 20.83 -7.17 -21.02
C LYS A 3 21.77 -5.98 -20.79
N LYS A 4 21.25 -4.92 -20.17
CA LYS A 4 22.08 -3.76 -19.77
C LYS A 4 23.05 -4.21 -18.67
N LYS A 5 24.36 -3.94 -18.83
CA LYS A 5 25.43 -4.38 -17.90
C LYS A 5 25.22 -4.01 -16.43
N PHE A 6 24.52 -2.92 -16.12
CA PHE A 6 24.27 -2.55 -14.72
C PHE A 6 23.35 -3.55 -13.99
N LEU A 7 22.54 -4.32 -14.71
CA LEU A 7 21.65 -5.33 -14.12
C LEU A 7 22.44 -6.46 -13.45
N GLU A 8 23.67 -6.73 -13.88
CA GLU A 8 24.55 -7.74 -13.27
C GLU A 8 25.04 -7.32 -11.88
N LYS A 9 24.91 -6.03 -11.53
CA LYS A 9 25.29 -5.49 -10.21
C LYS A 9 24.12 -5.45 -9.23
N LEU A 10 22.91 -5.78 -9.68
CA LEU A 10 21.74 -5.79 -8.82
C LEU A 10 21.66 -7.14 -8.10
N GLU A 11 21.42 -7.11 -6.80
CA GLU A 11 21.03 -8.30 -6.07
C GLU A 11 19.66 -8.78 -6.56
N GLU A 12 19.44 -10.09 -6.48
CA GLU A 12 18.15 -10.67 -6.80
C GLU A 12 17.09 -10.18 -5.82
N TYR A 13 15.94 -9.77 -6.35
CA TYR A 13 14.80 -9.43 -5.52
C TYR A 13 14.16 -10.70 -4.98
N ILE A 14 14.24 -10.87 -3.65
CA ILE A 14 13.55 -11.95 -2.95
C ILE A 14 12.23 -11.37 -2.42
N PRO A 15 11.06 -11.79 -2.95
CA PRO A 15 9.78 -11.34 -2.42
C PRO A 15 9.59 -11.85 -0.98
N GLY A 16 8.97 -11.01 -0.15
CA GLY A 16 8.58 -11.43 1.20
C GLY A 16 7.50 -12.51 1.14
N LYS A 17 7.61 -13.51 2.02
CA LYS A 17 6.62 -14.59 2.14
C LYS A 17 5.30 -14.07 2.73
N SER A 18 4.19 -14.59 2.22
CA SER A 18 2.86 -14.43 2.79
C SER A 18 2.73 -15.18 4.13
N ILE A 19 1.65 -14.88 4.86
CA ILE A 19 1.34 -15.61 6.10
C ILE A 19 1.12 -17.10 5.80
N GLU A 20 0.49 -17.39 4.68
CA GLU A 20 0.18 -18.73 4.20
C GLU A 20 1.44 -19.53 3.89
N GLU A 21 2.40 -18.95 3.16
CA GLU A 21 3.68 -19.59 2.84
C GLU A 21 4.50 -19.88 4.10
N VAL A 22 4.54 -18.94 5.05
CA VAL A 22 5.20 -19.14 6.34
C VAL A 22 4.49 -20.22 7.16
N ALA A 23 3.15 -20.26 7.13
CA ALA A 23 2.40 -21.28 7.84
C ALA A 23 2.68 -22.69 7.32
N GLU A 24 2.75 -22.85 5.99
CA GLU A 24 3.10 -24.11 5.34
C GLU A 24 4.52 -24.56 5.68
N GLU A 25 5.50 -23.66 5.55
CA GLU A 25 6.92 -23.95 5.80
C GLU A 25 7.19 -24.44 7.23
N PHE A 26 6.49 -23.86 8.22
CA PHE A 26 6.72 -24.16 9.63
C PHE A 26 5.65 -25.08 10.24
N GLY A 27 4.69 -25.59 9.45
CA GLY A 27 3.60 -26.44 9.94
C GLY A 27 2.69 -25.75 10.97
N LEU A 28 2.50 -24.43 10.82
CA LEU A 28 1.73 -23.60 11.74
C LEU A 28 0.29 -23.41 11.25
N ASN A 29 -0.62 -23.11 12.17
CA ASN A 29 -1.94 -22.62 11.77
C ASN A 29 -1.82 -21.14 11.36
N PRO A 30 -2.14 -20.75 10.11
CA PRO A 30 -2.00 -19.37 9.63
C PRO A 30 -2.81 -18.38 10.48
N LYS A 31 -3.96 -18.81 11.04
CA LYS A 31 -4.81 -17.97 11.90
C LYS A 31 -4.16 -17.61 13.24
N LYS A 32 -3.09 -18.31 13.64
CA LYS A 32 -2.35 -18.06 14.88
C LYS A 32 -1.08 -17.20 14.66
N ILE A 33 -0.73 -16.90 13.41
CA ILE A 33 0.42 -16.08 13.09
C ILE A 33 0.07 -14.60 13.30
N ILE A 34 0.86 -13.91 14.12
CA ILE A 34 0.75 -12.46 14.31
C ILE A 34 1.79 -11.78 13.40
N LYS A 35 1.31 -11.04 12.40
CA LYS A 35 2.18 -10.33 11.44
C LYS A 35 2.65 -9.00 12.04
N LEU A 36 3.96 -8.86 12.24
CA LEU A 36 4.61 -7.64 12.73
C LEU A 36 5.75 -7.13 11.82
N ALA A 37 5.92 -7.72 10.63
CA ALA A 37 7.11 -7.53 9.79
C ALA A 37 7.04 -6.35 8.80
N SER A 38 5.89 -5.67 8.66
CA SER A 38 5.66 -4.70 7.57
C SER A 38 5.31 -3.28 8.03
N ASN A 39 5.44 -2.98 9.33
CA ASN A 39 5.01 -1.70 9.94
C ASN A 39 3.54 -1.33 9.65
N GLU A 40 2.70 -2.33 9.41
CA GLU A 40 1.27 -2.14 9.19
C GLU A 40 0.57 -1.79 10.51
N SER A 41 -0.42 -0.91 10.45
CA SER A 41 -1.24 -0.58 11.61
C SER A 41 -2.16 -1.76 11.96
N PRO A 42 -2.11 -2.31 13.20
CA PRO A 42 -2.98 -3.42 13.60
C PRO A 42 -4.46 -3.00 13.72
N PHE A 43 -4.73 -1.69 13.80
CA PHE A 43 -6.09 -1.16 13.93
C PHE A 43 -6.81 -1.00 12.58
N GLY A 44 -6.07 -1.11 11.48
CA GLY A 44 -6.57 -0.78 10.15
C GLY A 44 -6.93 0.71 9.98
N PRO A 45 -7.63 1.07 8.91
CA PRO A 45 -8.02 2.45 8.65
C PRO A 45 -9.18 2.90 9.55
N SER A 46 -9.34 4.23 9.70
CA SER A 46 -10.44 4.80 10.48
C SER A 46 -11.82 4.38 9.93
N PRO A 47 -12.88 4.33 10.77
CA PRO A 47 -14.24 4.01 10.31
C PRO A 47 -14.74 4.93 9.19
N LYS A 48 -14.33 6.20 9.20
CA LYS A 48 -14.66 7.18 8.15
C LYS A 48 -14.10 6.76 6.79
N VAL A 49 -12.85 6.29 6.76
CA VAL A 49 -12.19 5.81 5.54
C VAL A 49 -12.88 4.54 5.03
N LYS A 50 -13.19 3.58 5.91
CA LYS A 50 -13.91 2.35 5.52
C LYS A 50 -15.25 2.66 4.83
N LYS A 51 -16.02 3.59 5.40
CA LYS A 51 -17.30 4.03 4.84
C LYS A 51 -17.14 4.59 3.42
N VAL A 52 -16.22 5.54 3.23
CA VAL A 52 -16.00 6.18 1.92
C VAL A 52 -15.51 5.18 0.87
N ILE A 53 -14.67 4.22 1.23
CA ILE A 53 -14.24 3.16 0.29
C ILE A 53 -15.45 2.36 -0.21
N VAL A 54 -16.31 1.90 0.71
CA VAL A 54 -17.51 1.11 0.36
C VAL A 54 -18.46 1.92 -0.53
N GLU A 55 -18.69 3.20 -0.20
CA GLU A 55 -19.56 4.09 -0.96
C GLU A 55 -19.08 4.38 -2.38
N ASN A 56 -17.79 4.16 -2.68
CA ASN A 56 -17.19 4.46 -3.98
C ASN A 56 -16.76 3.22 -4.77
N LEU A 57 -17.14 2.01 -4.34
CA LEU A 57 -16.78 0.76 -5.04
C LEU A 57 -17.26 0.73 -6.50
N ASN A 58 -18.39 1.36 -6.80
CA ASN A 58 -18.94 1.47 -8.16
C ASN A 58 -18.11 2.36 -9.11
N LYS A 59 -17.13 3.11 -8.59
CA LYS A 59 -16.29 4.02 -9.39
C LYS A 59 -14.93 3.41 -9.76
N LEU A 60 -14.62 2.19 -9.30
CA LEU A 60 -13.30 1.56 -9.47
C LEU A 60 -12.90 1.33 -10.93
N SER A 61 -13.86 1.24 -11.86
CA SER A 61 -13.60 1.09 -13.29
C SER A 61 -13.13 2.38 -13.97
N ILE A 62 -13.23 3.52 -13.29
CA ILE A 62 -12.91 4.83 -13.84
C ILE A 62 -11.56 5.27 -13.28
N PHE A 63 -10.64 5.63 -14.18
CA PHE A 63 -9.35 6.18 -13.78
C PHE A 63 -9.56 7.48 -12.98
N PRO A 64 -8.81 7.71 -11.88
CA PRO A 64 -8.95 8.95 -11.13
C PRO A 64 -8.66 10.16 -12.04
N ASP A 65 -9.45 11.23 -11.92
CA ASP A 65 -9.22 12.49 -12.62
C ASP A 65 -7.75 12.93 -12.37
N PRO A 66 -6.95 13.29 -13.39
CA PRO A 66 -5.61 13.83 -13.19
C PRO A 66 -5.55 15.00 -12.18
N LEU A 67 -6.64 15.75 -12.04
CA LEU A 67 -6.81 16.83 -11.06
C LEU A 67 -7.32 16.37 -9.69
N SER A 68 -7.74 15.10 -9.51
CA SER A 68 -8.20 14.54 -8.22
C SER A 68 -7.15 14.64 -7.11
N ILE A 69 -5.85 14.67 -7.47
CA ILE A 69 -4.77 14.86 -6.51
C ILE A 69 -4.83 16.25 -5.86
N ARG A 70 -5.48 17.24 -6.49
CA ARG A 70 -5.61 18.61 -6.00
C ARG A 70 -6.35 18.67 -4.67
N GLU A 71 -7.44 17.91 -4.53
CA GLU A 71 -8.21 17.88 -3.28
C GLU A 71 -7.38 17.29 -2.13
N LEU A 72 -6.63 16.21 -2.40
CA LEU A 72 -5.72 15.61 -1.43
C LEU A 72 -4.61 16.58 -1.02
N LYS A 73 -3.95 17.21 -2.01
CA LYS A 73 -2.91 18.23 -1.77
C LYS A 73 -3.44 19.37 -0.91
N ASN A 74 -4.61 19.91 -1.24
CA ASN A 74 -5.25 20.99 -0.49
C ASN A 74 -5.53 20.59 0.97
N THR A 75 -6.04 19.38 1.18
CA THR A 75 -6.35 18.85 2.51
C THR A 75 -5.08 18.69 3.35
N ILE A 76 -4.02 18.10 2.79
CA ILE A 76 -2.72 17.92 3.46
C ILE A 76 -2.10 19.28 3.80
N SER A 77 -2.07 20.21 2.84
CA SER A 77 -1.54 21.56 3.03
C SER A 77 -2.23 22.30 4.17
N LYS A 78 -3.57 22.27 4.20
CA LYS A 78 -4.36 22.87 5.29
C LYS A 78 -4.09 22.19 6.64
N ASN A 79 -4.00 20.86 6.67
CA ASN A 79 -3.77 20.12 7.91
C ASN A 79 -2.38 20.40 8.50
N LEU A 80 -1.36 20.40 7.65
CA LEU A 80 0.03 20.64 8.03
C LEU A 80 0.39 22.13 8.13
N LYS A 81 -0.52 23.04 7.74
CA LYS A 81 -0.31 24.50 7.69
C LYS A 81 0.88 24.93 6.82
N ILE A 82 1.07 24.23 5.71
CA ILE A 82 2.12 24.54 4.71
C ILE A 82 1.48 25.09 3.43
N SER A 83 2.20 25.92 2.68
CA SER A 83 1.68 26.45 1.41
C SER A 83 1.71 25.39 0.30
N LEU A 84 0.70 25.42 -0.57
CA LEU A 84 0.71 24.72 -1.84
C LEU A 84 1.59 25.51 -2.81
N LYS A 85 2.91 25.36 -2.70
CA LYS A 85 3.79 25.82 -3.79
C LYS A 85 3.70 24.81 -4.94
N ASN A 86 3.55 25.34 -6.15
CA ASN A 86 3.62 24.60 -7.41
C ASN A 86 5.02 24.01 -7.61
#